data_AF-A0A350ZKP5-F1
#
_entry.id   AF-A0A350ZKP5-F1
#
_cell.length_a   1.000
_cell.length_b   1.000
_cell.length_c   1.000
_cell.angle_alpha   90.00
_cell.angle_beta   90.00
_cell.angle_gamma   90.00
#
_symmetry.space_group_name_H-M   'P 1'
#
loop_
_entity.id
_entity.type
_entity.pdbx_description
1 polymer ?
#
loop_
_entity_poly.entity_id
_entity_poly.type
_entity_poly.pdbx_seq_one_letter_code
_entity_poly.pdbx_strand_id
1 'polypeptide(L)'
;MLKAVRTMLIVLLNIVFYGLVVFGGVQLCRVGYSFACEAVGDTSKDLPPGQTKAFTISEDDGEFEVAKRLSNQDLVGNPAAFYVHMQLMKREGTDMQKGIYTLNSSMTYEEIIRVIYGL
;
A
#
# COMPACT_ATOMS: atom_id res chain seq x y z
N MET A 1 6.94 -3.43 54.87
CA MET A 1 7.84 -3.77 53.73
C MET A 1 7.09 -4.18 52.46
N LEU A 2 6.10 -5.09 52.52
CA LEU A 2 5.38 -5.58 51.32
C LEU A 2 4.68 -4.47 50.48
N LYS A 3 4.14 -3.42 51.11
CA LYS A 3 3.53 -2.27 50.41
C LYS A 3 4.53 -1.48 49.56
N ALA A 4 5.74 -1.24 50.08
CA ALA A 4 6.78 -0.51 49.36
C ALA A 4 7.29 -1.30 48.16
N VAL A 5 7.49 -2.61 48.32
CA VAL A 5 7.89 -3.51 47.22
C VAL A 5 6.82 -3.55 46.13
N ARG A 6 5.53 -3.64 46.51
CA ARG A 6 4.41 -3.61 45.56
C ARG A 6 4.34 -2.28 44.80
N THR A 7 4.50 -1.15 45.47
CA THR A 7 4.53 0.17 44.81
C THR A 7 5.72 0.28 43.86
N MET A 8 6.91 -0.17 44.26
CA MET A 8 8.10 -0.16 43.42
C MET A 8 7.94 -1.03 42.16
N LEU A 9 7.31 -2.21 42.30
CA LEU A 9 7.00 -3.09 41.17
C LEU A 9 6.01 -2.44 40.18
N ILE A 10 4.96 -1.79 40.69
CA ILE A 10 3.97 -1.10 39.85
C ILE A 10 4.62 0.05 39.07
N VAL A 11 5.49 0.83 39.72
CA VAL A 11 6.23 1.93 39.06
C VAL A 11 7.14 1.38 37.96
N LEU A 12 7.88 0.31 38.23
CA LEU A 12 8.75 -0.33 37.25
C LEU A 12 7.94 -0.85 36.04
N LEU A 13 6.83 -1.54 36.30
CA LEU A 13 5.96 -2.06 35.25
C LEU A 13 5.38 -0.94 34.38
N ASN A 14 4.96 0.17 35.00
CA ASN A 14 4.44 1.32 34.27
C ASN A 14 5.50 1.95 33.37
N ILE A 15 6.74 2.08 33.83
CA ILE A 15 7.84 2.60 32.99
C ILE A 15 8.05 1.72 31.76
N VAL A 16 8.06 0.39 31.94
CA VAL A 16 8.18 -0.57 30.83
C VAL A 16 6.98 -0.45 29.89
N PHE A 17 5.76 -0.34 30.44
CA PHE A 17 4.54 -0.18 29.66
C PHE A 17 4.54 1.11 28.82
N TYR A 18 4.88 2.25 29.41
CA TYR A 18 5.01 3.51 28.68
C TYR A 18 6.09 3.44 27.60
N GLY A 19 7.23 2.79 27.90
CA GLY A 19 8.27 2.53 26.90
C GLY A 19 7.74 1.71 25.72
N LEU A 20 6.96 0.66 25.98
CA LEU A 20 6.35 -0.17 24.95
C LEU A 20 5.31 0.60 24.12
N VAL A 21 4.50 1.45 24.75
CA VAL A 21 3.51 2.29 24.06
C VAL A 21 4.19 3.29 23.14
N VAL A 22 5.23 3.98 23.62
CA VAL A 22 6.00 4.93 22.80
C VAL A 22 6.69 4.21 21.64
N PHE A 23 7.33 3.07 21.90
CA PHE A 23 7.97 2.27 20.87
C PHE A 23 6.97 1.77 19.81
N GLY A 24 5.82 1.26 20.25
CA GLY A 24 4.73 0.84 19.38
C GLY A 24 4.20 1.99 18.52
N GLY A 25 4.02 3.17 19.12
CA GLY A 25 3.61 4.39 18.39
C GLY A 25 4.61 4.79 17.30
N VAL A 26 5.92 4.82 17.61
CA VAL A 26 6.96 5.15 16.63
C VAL A 26 6.98 4.16 15.47
N GLN A 27 6.83 2.86 15.75
CA GLN A 27 6.78 1.83 14.72
C GLN A 27 5.54 1.96 13.85
N LEU A 28 4.37 2.22 14.44
CA LEU A 28 3.15 2.49 13.68
C LEU A 28 3.31 3.71 12.76
N CYS A 29 3.87 4.81 13.26
CA CYS A 29 4.11 6.00 12.46
C CYS A 29 5.08 5.73 11.31
N ARG A 30 6.14 4.96 11.53
CA ARG A 30 7.10 4.58 10.47
C ARG A 30 6.44 3.73 9.38
N VAL A 31 5.72 2.68 9.77
CA VAL A 31 5.02 1.80 8.83
C VAL A 31 3.93 2.55 8.08
N GLY A 32 3.15 3.38 8.78
CA GLY A 32 2.13 4.22 8.18
C GLY A 32 2.74 5.24 7.21
N TYR A 33 3.88 5.84 7.56
CA TYR A 33 4.57 6.79 6.69
C TYR A 33 5.15 6.12 5.44
N SER A 34 5.84 4.97 5.58
CA SER A 34 6.33 4.23 4.41
C SER A 34 5.19 3.76 3.52
N PHE A 35 4.09 3.29 4.13
CA PHE A 35 2.90 2.90 3.38
C PHE A 35 2.28 4.10 2.64
N ALA A 36 2.15 5.26 3.28
CA ALA A 36 1.61 6.46 2.64
C ALA A 36 2.53 6.97 1.52
N CYS A 37 3.85 6.94 1.73
CA CYS A 37 4.82 7.29 0.68
C CYS A 37 4.78 6.32 -0.50
N GLU A 38 4.58 5.02 -0.28
CA GLU A 38 4.39 4.05 -1.36
C GLU A 38 3.00 4.15 -2.02
N ALA A 39 1.95 4.47 -1.26
CA ALA A 39 0.59 4.57 -1.78
C ALA A 39 0.32 5.86 -2.55
N VAL A 40 0.93 6.97 -2.14
CA VAL A 40 0.68 8.31 -2.69
C VAL A 40 1.87 8.81 -3.52
N GLY A 41 3.05 8.24 -3.32
CA GLY A 41 4.23 8.58 -4.11
C GLY A 41 4.10 8.04 -5.53
N ASP A 42 4.63 8.81 -6.48
CA ASP A 42 4.74 8.52 -7.92
C ASP A 42 5.75 7.37 -8.14
N THR A 43 5.41 6.20 -7.59
CA THR A 43 6.30 5.06 -7.46
C THR A 43 6.15 4.17 -8.68
N SER A 44 7.00 4.40 -9.68
CA SER A 44 7.30 3.38 -10.68
C SER A 44 8.09 2.25 -10.02
N LYS A 45 7.77 1.00 -10.39
CA LYS A 45 8.48 -0.16 -9.83
C LYS A 45 9.91 -0.25 -10.36
N ASP A 46 10.10 0.00 -11.66
CA ASP A 46 11.41 0.02 -12.32
C ASP A 46 11.76 1.41 -12.87
N LEU A 47 13.06 1.69 -12.97
CA LEU A 47 13.55 2.80 -13.80
C LEU A 47 13.42 2.44 -15.30
N PRO A 48 13.21 3.43 -16.19
CA PRO A 48 13.23 3.20 -17.64
C PRO A 48 14.54 2.48 -18.06
N PRO A 49 14.49 1.47 -18.94
CA PRO A 49 13.40 1.15 -19.87
C PRO A 49 12.31 0.18 -19.36
N GLY A 50 12.38 -0.30 -18.11
CA GLY A 50 11.40 -1.21 -17.52
C GLY A 50 11.13 -2.51 -18.30
N GLN A 51 10.10 -3.25 -17.90
CA GLN A 51 9.64 -4.48 -18.54
C GLN A 51 8.19 -4.35 -18.99
N THR A 52 7.96 -4.48 -20.30
CA THR A 52 6.61 -4.49 -20.88
C THR A 52 5.97 -5.86 -20.74
N LYS A 53 4.77 -5.93 -20.17
CA LYS A 53 3.99 -7.16 -19.98
C LYS A 53 2.54 -6.96 -20.41
N ALA A 54 1.94 -8.00 -20.97
CA ALA A 54 0.52 -8.03 -21.28
C ALA A 54 -0.27 -8.43 -20.05
N PHE A 55 -1.30 -7.65 -19.71
CA PHE A 55 -2.16 -7.84 -18.54
C PHE A 55 -3.62 -7.85 -18.98
N THR A 56 -4.38 -8.85 -18.55
CA THR A 56 -5.80 -9.00 -18.92
C THR A 56 -6.69 -8.73 -17.70
N ILE A 57 -7.70 -7.88 -17.86
CA ILE A 57 -8.73 -7.60 -16.86
C ILE A 57 -10.05 -8.21 -17.32
N SER A 58 -10.60 -9.12 -16.51
CA SER A 58 -11.90 -9.78 -16.73
C SER A 58 -13.04 -8.99 -16.08
N GLU A 59 -14.29 -9.23 -16.49
CA GLU A 59 -15.48 -8.57 -15.89
C GLU A 59 -15.71 -8.95 -14.43
N ASP A 60 -15.28 -10.16 -14.06
CA ASP A 60 -15.47 -10.71 -12.72
C ASP A 60 -14.33 -10.32 -11.76
N ASP A 61 -13.26 -9.69 -12.28
CA ASP A 61 -12.08 -9.33 -11.50
C ASP A 61 -12.40 -8.15 -10.57
N GLY A 62 -12.26 -8.36 -9.26
CA GLY A 62 -12.33 -7.28 -8.29
C GLY A 62 -11.13 -6.33 -8.40
N GLU A 63 -11.33 -5.04 -8.09
CA GLU A 63 -10.27 -4.02 -8.14
C GLU A 63 -9.04 -4.40 -7.28
N PHE A 64 -9.25 -4.99 -6.11
CA PHE A 64 -8.16 -5.48 -5.26
C PHE A 64 -7.44 -6.71 -5.84
N GLU A 65 -8.17 -7.57 -6.55
CA GLU A 65 -7.59 -8.74 -7.21
C GLU A 65 -6.71 -8.32 -8.39
N VAL A 66 -7.15 -7.33 -9.17
CA VAL A 66 -6.33 -6.70 -10.21
C VAL A 66 -5.05 -6.11 -9.62
N ALA A 67 -5.15 -5.34 -8.54
CA ALA A 67 -3.97 -4.78 -7.86
C ALA A 67 -2.98 -5.88 -7.42
N LYS A 68 -3.49 -6.98 -6.85
CA LYS A 68 -2.67 -8.12 -6.44
C LYS A 68 -2.01 -8.81 -7.63
N ARG A 69 -2.73 -9.01 -8.73
CA ARG A 69 -2.20 -9.64 -9.95
C ARG A 69 -1.16 -8.76 -10.64
N LEU A 70 -1.36 -7.44 -10.67
CA LEU A 70 -0.36 -6.48 -11.17
C LEU A 70 0.93 -6.56 -10.36
N SER A 71 0.82 -6.66 -9.04
CA SER A 71 2.00 -6.83 -8.17
C SER A 71 2.68 -8.20 -8.38
N ASN A 72 1.91 -9.28 -8.50
CA ASN A 72 2.44 -10.63 -8.79
C ASN A 72 3.16 -10.72 -10.14
N GLN A 73 2.75 -9.90 -11.12
CA GLN A 73 3.42 -9.81 -12.42
C GLN A 73 4.56 -8.79 -12.44
N ASP A 74 4.98 -8.26 -11.28
CA ASP A 74 6.03 -7.26 -11.19
C ASP A 74 5.75 -5.98 -12.00
N LEU A 75 4.47 -5.62 -12.17
CA LEU A 75 4.08 -4.33 -12.78
C LEU A 75 3.90 -3.25 -11.70
N VAL A 76 3.53 -3.67 -10.49
CA VAL A 76 3.30 -2.80 -9.33
C VAL A 76 4.18 -3.29 -8.16
N GLY A 77 4.66 -2.36 -7.33
CA GLY A 77 5.43 -2.71 -6.13
C GLY A 77 4.52 -3.29 -5.05
N ASN A 78 3.62 -2.46 -4.51
CA ASN A 78 2.76 -2.79 -3.38
C ASN A 78 1.28 -2.78 -3.81
N PRO A 79 0.57 -3.93 -3.74
CA PRO A 79 -0.81 -4.04 -4.24
C PRO A 79 -1.81 -3.26 -3.38
N ALA A 80 -1.57 -3.15 -2.07
CA ALA A 80 -2.45 -2.39 -1.19
C ALA A 80 -2.32 -0.88 -1.42
N ALA A 81 -1.09 -0.41 -1.60
CA ALA A 81 -0.78 0.97 -1.98
C ALA A 81 -1.46 1.36 -3.31
N PHE A 82 -1.30 0.52 -4.34
CA PHE A 82 -1.94 0.73 -5.64
C PHE A 82 -3.47 0.71 -5.56
N TYR A 83 -4.05 -0.23 -4.80
CA TYR A 83 -5.49 -0.30 -4.60
C TYR A 83 -6.06 0.98 -3.95
N VAL A 84 -5.39 1.52 -2.93
CA VAL A 84 -5.79 2.79 -2.32
C VAL A 84 -5.73 3.92 -3.37
N HIS A 85 -4.69 3.95 -4.20
CA HIS A 85 -4.56 4.94 -5.27
C HIS A 85 -5.69 4.82 -6.31
N MET A 86 -6.06 3.60 -6.71
CA MET A 86 -7.22 3.35 -7.57
C MET A 86 -8.50 3.93 -6.96
N GLN A 87 -8.78 3.68 -5.67
CA GLN A 87 -9.97 4.20 -5.01
C GLN A 87 -9.98 5.73 -4.92
N LEU A 88 -8.83 6.36 -4.76
CA LEU A 88 -8.70 7.82 -4.71
C LEU A 88 -8.89 8.47 -6.08
N MET A 89 -8.45 7.81 -7.16
CA MET A 89 -8.57 8.34 -8.53
C MET A 89 -9.88 7.98 -9.21
N LYS A 90 -10.54 6.91 -8.77
CA LYS A 90 -11.84 6.48 -9.29
C LYS A 90 -12.84 7.63 -9.16
N ARG A 91 -13.34 8.13 -10.29
CA ARG A 91 -14.46 9.09 -10.32
C ARG A 91 -15.79 8.35 -10.23
N GLU A 92 -16.80 9.00 -9.68
CA GLU A 92 -18.17 8.45 -9.65
C GLU A 92 -18.64 8.12 -11.08
N GLY A 93 -19.00 6.85 -11.30
CA GLY A 93 -19.45 6.36 -12.62
C GLY A 93 -18.34 5.92 -13.58
N THR A 94 -17.07 5.96 -13.18
CA THR A 94 -15.97 5.31 -13.94
C THR A 94 -15.64 3.96 -13.31
N ASP A 95 -15.93 2.89 -14.04
CA ASP A 95 -15.53 1.53 -13.69
C ASP A 95 -14.30 1.09 -14.47
N MET A 96 -13.62 0.09 -13.92
CA MET A 96 -12.43 -0.51 -14.49
C MET A 96 -12.76 -1.08 -15.88
N GLN A 97 -12.05 -0.66 -16.92
CA GLN A 97 -12.30 -1.16 -18.26
C GLN A 97 -11.73 -2.59 -18.41
N LYS A 98 -12.54 -3.46 -19.01
CA LYS A 98 -12.16 -4.84 -19.33
C LYS A 98 -11.35 -4.87 -20.62
N GLY A 99 -10.33 -5.72 -20.66
CA GLY A 99 -9.51 -5.84 -21.87
C GLY A 99 -8.09 -6.32 -21.60
N ILE A 100 -7.32 -6.32 -22.68
CA ILE A 100 -5.89 -6.65 -22.68
C ILE A 100 -5.12 -5.35 -22.75
N TYR A 101 -4.33 -5.08 -21.71
CA TYR A 101 -3.49 -3.91 -21.56
C TYR A 101 -2.03 -4.30 -21.72
N THR A 102 -1.27 -3.45 -22.39
CA THR A 102 0.19 -3.59 -22.46
C THR A 102 0.78 -2.56 -21.49
N LEU A 103 1.22 -3.04 -20.33
CA LEU A 103 1.72 -2.21 -19.23
C LEU A 103 3.23 -2.37 -19.09
N ASN A 104 3.94 -1.32 -18.70
CA ASN A 104 5.38 -1.35 -18.45
C ASN A 104 5.64 -1.14 -16.95
N SER A 105 6.57 -1.89 -16.36
CA SER A 105 6.96 -1.72 -14.95
C SER A 105 7.59 -0.36 -14.61
N SER A 106 7.98 0.44 -15.62
CA SER A 106 8.40 1.83 -15.44
C SER A 106 7.25 2.83 -15.40
N MET A 107 6.02 2.41 -15.72
CA MET A 107 4.85 3.28 -15.60
C MET A 107 4.57 3.57 -14.11
N THR A 108 4.11 4.78 -13.82
CA THR A 108 3.69 5.12 -12.46
C THR A 108 2.30 4.54 -12.16
N TYR A 109 1.92 4.51 -10.88
CA TYR A 109 0.58 4.04 -10.49
C TYR A 109 -0.52 4.85 -11.17
N GLU A 110 -0.34 6.17 -11.27
CA GLU A 110 -1.30 7.06 -11.93
C GLU A 110 -1.45 6.71 -13.42
N GLU A 111 -0.35 6.48 -14.14
CA GLU A 111 -0.39 6.11 -15.56
C GLU A 111 -1.15 4.80 -15.79
N ILE A 112 -0.85 3.77 -14.97
CA ILE A 112 -1.53 2.48 -15.04
C ILE A 112 -3.03 2.65 -14.76
N ILE A 113 -3.40 3.44 -13.75
CA ILE A 113 -4.80 3.69 -13.38
C ILE A 113 -5.53 4.42 -14.51
N ARG A 114 -4.93 5.46 -15.10
CA ARG A 114 -5.56 6.18 -16.23
C ARG A 114 -5.80 5.26 -17.43
N VAL A 115 -4.85 4.39 -17.75
CA VAL A 115 -5.00 3.41 -18.84
C VAL A 115 -6.14 2.43 -18.56
N ILE A 116 -6.26 1.95 -17.32
CA ILE A 116 -7.28 0.98 -16.92
C ILE A 116 -8.69 1.60 -16.82
N TYR A 117 -8.82 2.83 -16.33
CA TYR A 117 -10.11 3.50 -16.19
C TYR A 117 -10.49 4.34 -17.44
N GLY A 118 -9.59 4.51 -18.40
CA GLY A 118 -9.81 5.31 -19.61
C GLY A 118 -9.95 6.81 -19.33
N LEU A 119 -9.18 7.33 -18.38
CA LEU A 119 -9.18 8.73 -17.92
C LEU A 119 -8.29 9.66 -18.77
#